data_AF-A0A836MKR1-F1
#
_entry.id   AF-A0A836MKR1-F1
#
_cell.length_a   1.000
_cell.length_b   1.000
_cell.length_c   1.000
_cell.angle_alpha   90.00
_cell.angle_beta   90.00
_cell.angle_gamma   90.00
#
_symmetry.space_group_name_H-M   'P 1'
#
loop_
_entity.id
_entity.type
_entity.pdbx_description
1 polymer ?
#
loop_
_entity_poly.entity_id
_entity_poly.type
_entity_poly.pdbx_seq_one_letter_code
_entity_poly.pdbx_strand_id
1 'polypeptide(L)'
;MLAVQLKRTVNINNDVANNQPSCKQDCRDVVNISVFFDGTGNNEDADKKEKKWSNPARLWRNARTHSDKNEAKNDYAIYVSGVGTRFNAELNIFQRAISDFQDHYSLLGMGVGLGGARRLDYGEDQLNDALKQVLIFNAQKAEKDVKKYVGEKKNYSFAEVDKNLKDHRLIKKINISVFGFSRGAALARAFTNQFIGQCESNCDGLTYGQGKYPIEFKFLGIFDTVASFGLPATNLSNSLPFLERDLVVDERVQNCSHYIAGNELRFAFPVDVIHKDNKLANPNWKEVVYPGVHSDVGGGYEPDSQGVNDNFARIPLKHMLDDAVQAGVRMYSYEELQQNFKDLFKEQFEIQPDSQKYYDAVKAATPSQGSVQEQIKGCMKLYYSAYGTIARAGKELSVSERVRQENKFREYIPVGPSDMATEMQRLKKLKEATASKKDGFNIFRVFSPVSTAYEYMISIEDWQFESWNTNVSDDIKKFYLNYVHDSKYGFLSNVEPFSYFRQRRVYESRRSASGEERDKKAAEQKVTCSAPKQEIPQTQFIDAYEQAQLTENFLNAS
;
A
#
# COMPACT_ATOMS: atom_id res chain seq x y z
N MET A 1 20.28 12.38 -13.23
CA MET A 1 20.50 12.78 -11.82
C MET A 1 20.03 14.21 -11.53
N LEU A 2 20.55 15.24 -12.21
CA LEU A 2 20.20 16.65 -11.92
C LEU A 2 18.69 16.96 -12.00
N ALA A 3 17.98 16.48 -13.04
CA ALA A 3 16.55 16.70 -13.20
C ALA A 3 15.69 16.03 -12.10
N VAL A 4 16.11 14.84 -11.64
CA VAL A 4 15.43 14.13 -10.53
C VAL A 4 15.68 14.85 -9.21
N GLN A 5 16.91 15.32 -8.97
CA GLN A 5 17.23 16.15 -7.81
C GLN A 5 16.47 17.48 -7.82
N LEU A 6 16.40 18.18 -8.96
CA LEU A 6 15.59 19.40 -9.13
C LEU A 6 14.12 19.13 -8.83
N LYS A 7 13.53 18.06 -9.38
CA LYS A 7 12.12 17.70 -9.10
C LYS A 7 11.90 17.38 -7.62
N ARG A 8 12.80 16.62 -6.99
CA ARG A 8 12.79 16.35 -5.54
C ARG A 8 12.87 17.65 -4.74
N THR A 9 13.82 18.53 -5.03
CA THR A 9 13.99 19.82 -4.35
C THR A 9 12.76 20.70 -4.49
N VAL A 10 12.16 20.77 -5.68
CA VAL A 10 10.89 21.49 -5.90
C VAL A 10 9.76 20.88 -5.07
N ASN A 11 9.64 19.55 -5.03
CA ASN A 11 8.59 18.87 -4.25
C ASN A 11 8.76 19.08 -2.74
N ILE A 12 10.02 19.16 -2.26
CA ILE A 12 10.37 19.32 -0.85
C ILE A 12 10.28 20.79 -0.37
N ASN A 13 10.54 21.74 -1.27
CA ASN A 13 10.61 23.18 -0.97
C ASN A 13 9.48 24.00 -1.60
N ASN A 14 8.35 23.37 -1.96
CA ASN A 14 7.20 24.11 -2.51
C ASN A 14 6.45 24.94 -1.46
N ASP A 15 6.93 24.95 -0.22
CA ASP A 15 6.35 25.56 0.96
C ASP A 15 7.03 26.86 1.38
N VAL A 16 8.23 27.17 0.88
CA VAL A 16 8.94 28.42 1.16
C VAL A 16 8.89 29.31 -0.07
N ALA A 17 8.28 30.50 0.06
CA ALA A 17 8.34 31.49 -1.01
C ALA A 17 9.81 31.91 -1.21
N ASN A 18 10.29 31.96 -2.46
CA ASN A 18 11.66 32.39 -2.82
C ASN A 18 11.96 33.88 -2.54
N ASN A 19 11.12 34.54 -1.73
CA ASN A 19 11.27 35.94 -1.38
C ASN A 19 12.35 36.10 -0.29
N GLN A 20 13.03 37.25 -0.28
CA GLN A 20 14.01 37.56 0.75
C GLN A 20 13.37 37.52 2.16
N PRO A 21 14.07 36.99 3.18
CA PRO A 21 13.62 37.00 4.57
C PRO A 21 13.18 38.40 5.01
N SER A 22 12.09 38.50 5.79
CA SER A 22 11.60 39.78 6.32
C SER A 22 11.08 39.62 7.74
N CYS A 23 10.96 40.72 8.48
CA CYS A 23 10.38 40.74 9.82
C CYS A 23 8.91 40.29 9.90
N LYS A 24 8.24 40.10 8.75
CA LYS A 24 6.89 39.55 8.62
C LYS A 24 6.89 38.10 8.13
N GLN A 25 8.01 37.38 8.24
CA GLN A 25 8.09 35.98 7.82
C GLN A 25 7.08 35.13 8.58
N ASP A 26 6.41 34.29 7.80
CA ASP A 26 5.38 33.40 8.27
C ASP A 26 5.97 32.33 9.21
N CYS A 27 5.61 32.39 10.50
CA CYS A 27 6.08 31.47 11.53
C CYS A 27 5.29 30.15 11.56
N ARG A 28 4.32 29.98 10.64
CA ARG A 28 3.47 28.78 10.55
C ARG A 28 4.23 27.63 9.90
N ASP A 29 4.18 26.47 10.52
CA ASP A 29 4.87 25.28 10.04
C ASP A 29 4.03 24.48 9.03
N VAL A 30 4.72 23.81 8.10
CA VAL A 30 4.14 22.76 7.26
C VAL A 30 4.19 21.46 8.03
N VAL A 31 3.03 20.82 8.18
CA VAL A 31 2.89 19.55 8.89
C VAL A 31 2.97 18.41 7.89
N ASN A 32 3.85 17.44 8.12
CA ASN A 32 3.96 16.24 7.30
C ASN A 32 3.56 15.02 8.13
N ILE A 33 2.50 14.33 7.73
CA ILE A 33 2.01 13.13 8.42
C ILE A 33 2.08 11.95 7.47
N SER A 34 2.79 10.91 7.89
CA SER A 34 2.88 9.64 7.18
C SER A 34 2.20 8.53 7.98
N VAL A 35 1.26 7.81 7.38
CA VAL A 35 0.52 6.70 8.01
C VAL A 35 0.89 5.38 7.33
N PHE A 36 1.23 4.36 8.10
CA PHE A 36 1.73 3.07 7.61
C PHE A 36 0.83 1.92 8.08
N PHE A 37 0.04 1.36 7.18
CA PHE A 37 -0.86 0.23 7.42
C PHE A 37 -0.21 -1.10 7.08
N ASP A 38 0.07 -1.93 8.08
CA ASP A 38 0.78 -3.18 7.87
C ASP A 38 -0.08 -4.32 7.30
N GLY A 39 0.57 -5.34 6.76
CA GLY A 39 -0.04 -6.52 6.14
C GLY A 39 -0.63 -7.51 7.14
N THR A 40 -1.46 -8.43 6.63
CA THR A 40 -2.08 -9.46 7.48
C THR A 40 -1.01 -10.28 8.21
N GLY A 41 -1.11 -10.39 9.53
CA GLY A 41 -0.15 -11.15 10.32
C GLY A 41 1.17 -10.43 10.60
N ASN A 42 1.33 -9.16 10.17
CA ASN A 42 2.52 -8.35 10.43
C ASN A 42 2.32 -7.37 11.59
N ASN A 43 3.37 -7.19 12.37
CA ASN A 43 3.43 -6.27 13.50
C ASN A 43 4.89 -5.92 13.82
N GLU A 44 5.24 -4.62 13.78
CA GLU A 44 6.61 -4.15 14.00
C GLU A 44 7.25 -4.66 15.31
N ASP A 45 6.52 -4.61 16.42
CA ASP A 45 7.05 -5.00 17.72
C ASP A 45 7.11 -6.53 17.88
N ALA A 46 6.09 -7.25 17.42
CA ALA A 46 6.04 -8.71 17.52
C ALA A 46 7.02 -9.39 16.57
N ASP A 47 7.26 -8.81 15.40
CA ASP A 47 8.12 -9.35 14.35
C ASP A 47 9.61 -9.09 14.62
N LYS A 48 9.92 -8.24 15.59
CA LYS A 48 11.30 -7.87 15.97
C LYS A 48 12.16 -9.05 16.40
N LYS A 49 11.60 -9.99 17.15
CA LYS A 49 12.36 -11.16 17.66
C LYS A 49 12.86 -12.03 16.51
N GLU A 50 12.00 -12.31 15.55
CA GLU A 50 12.30 -13.15 14.38
C GLU A 50 12.79 -12.34 13.17
N LYS A 51 12.97 -11.02 13.34
CA LYS A 51 13.45 -10.09 12.29
C LYS A 51 12.64 -10.12 10.99
N LYS A 52 11.35 -10.46 11.08
CA LYS A 52 10.46 -10.71 9.93
C LYS A 52 9.63 -9.49 9.53
N TRP A 53 10.19 -8.30 9.63
CA TRP A 53 9.46 -7.06 9.37
C TRP A 53 9.02 -6.91 7.92
N SER A 54 7.80 -6.42 7.74
CA SER A 54 7.26 -5.99 6.44
C SER A 54 7.91 -4.69 5.96
N ASN A 55 7.70 -4.36 4.69
CA ASN A 55 8.18 -3.13 4.09
C ASN A 55 7.49 -1.87 4.65
N PRO A 56 6.17 -1.83 4.92
CA PRO A 56 5.57 -0.71 5.65
C PRO A 56 6.19 -0.46 7.04
N ALA A 57 6.50 -1.51 7.79
CA ALA A 57 7.13 -1.38 9.11
C ALA A 57 8.56 -0.79 9.00
N ARG A 58 9.35 -1.25 8.02
CA ARG A 58 10.68 -0.69 7.73
C ARG A 58 10.61 0.78 7.30
N LEU A 59 9.70 1.13 6.39
CA LEU A 59 9.49 2.52 5.97
C LEU A 59 9.04 3.40 7.14
N TRP A 60 8.16 2.90 8.01
CA TRP A 60 7.78 3.59 9.23
C TRP A 60 8.99 3.82 10.14
N ARG A 61 9.86 2.82 10.31
CA ARG A 61 11.08 2.95 11.13
C ARG A 61 12.00 4.06 10.62
N ASN A 62 12.14 4.20 9.30
CA ASN A 62 12.85 5.33 8.69
C ASN A 62 12.15 6.68 8.97
N ALA A 63 10.85 6.78 8.66
CA ALA A 63 10.07 8.00 8.89
C ALA A 63 10.06 8.42 10.36
N ARG A 64 9.98 7.46 11.29
CA ARG A 64 10.06 7.70 12.72
C ARG A 64 11.44 8.22 13.13
N THR A 65 12.50 7.64 12.60
CA THR A 65 13.87 8.10 12.86
C THR A 65 14.07 9.54 12.36
N HIS A 66 13.47 9.90 11.22
CA HIS A 66 13.48 11.27 10.70
C HIS A 66 12.70 12.23 11.62
N SER A 67 11.47 11.84 12.01
CA SER A 67 10.61 12.60 12.92
C SER A 67 11.26 12.84 14.29
N ASP A 68 11.89 11.82 14.88
CA ASP A 68 12.54 11.92 16.20
C ASP A 68 13.72 12.91 16.22
N LYS A 69 14.42 13.06 15.08
CA LYS A 69 15.53 14.02 14.93
C LYS A 69 15.09 15.40 14.45
N ASN A 70 13.82 15.59 14.09
CA ASN A 70 13.32 16.87 13.63
C ASN A 70 12.94 17.76 14.83
N GLU A 71 13.75 18.79 15.07
CA GLU A 71 13.54 19.77 16.14
C GLU A 71 12.25 20.60 15.97
N ALA A 72 11.78 20.80 14.74
CA ALA A 72 10.59 21.57 14.45
C ALA A 72 9.28 20.85 14.83
N LYS A 73 9.33 19.57 15.19
CA LYS A 73 8.18 18.77 15.69
C LYS A 73 6.96 18.81 14.73
N ASN A 74 7.20 18.93 13.43
CA ASN A 74 6.17 19.05 12.40
C ASN A 74 6.07 17.82 11.47
N ASP A 75 6.91 16.81 11.67
CA ASP A 75 6.87 15.53 10.97
C ASP A 75 6.37 14.42 11.90
N TYR A 76 5.37 13.66 11.46
CA TYR A 76 4.76 12.58 12.23
C TYR A 76 4.71 11.28 11.42
N ALA A 77 5.11 10.18 12.05
CA ALA A 77 5.06 8.84 11.49
C ALA A 77 4.16 7.94 12.35
N ILE A 78 3.02 7.55 11.80
CA ILE A 78 1.97 6.77 12.48
C ILE A 78 2.02 5.33 11.96
N TYR A 79 2.21 4.37 12.86
CA TYR A 79 2.17 2.95 12.52
C TYR A 79 0.83 2.33 12.92
N VAL A 80 0.25 1.54 12.02
CA VAL A 80 -0.98 0.78 12.24
C VAL A 80 -0.68 -0.69 11.98
N SER A 81 -0.71 -1.48 13.05
CA SER A 81 -0.46 -2.93 13.00
C SER A 81 -1.40 -3.66 12.04
N GLY A 82 -0.92 -4.75 11.47
CA GLY A 82 -1.65 -5.54 10.49
C GLY A 82 -2.83 -6.31 11.07
N VAL A 83 -3.84 -6.62 10.26
CA VAL A 83 -4.98 -7.45 10.72
C VAL A 83 -4.53 -8.85 11.10
N GLY A 84 -5.10 -9.41 12.17
CA GLY A 84 -4.72 -10.73 12.68
C GLY A 84 -3.44 -10.73 13.55
N THR A 85 -2.96 -9.56 13.97
CA THR A 85 -1.95 -9.42 15.03
C THR A 85 -2.50 -8.57 16.16
N ARG A 86 -1.82 -8.63 17.32
CA ARG A 86 -2.14 -7.78 18.47
C ARG A 86 -2.14 -6.32 18.03
N PHE A 87 -3.25 -5.64 18.29
CA PHE A 87 -3.39 -4.23 17.98
C PHE A 87 -2.44 -3.36 18.82
N ASN A 88 -1.82 -2.36 18.19
CA ASN A 88 -0.74 -1.56 18.79
C ASN A 88 -1.22 -0.37 19.65
N ALA A 89 -2.53 -0.15 19.78
CA ALA A 89 -3.09 0.87 20.66
C ALA A 89 -3.39 0.33 22.08
N GLU A 90 -3.39 1.21 23.09
CA GLU A 90 -3.90 0.88 24.42
C GLU A 90 -5.43 0.74 24.38
N LEU A 91 -5.92 -0.48 24.51
CA LEU A 91 -7.36 -0.78 24.53
C LEU A 91 -7.91 -0.77 25.96
N ASN A 92 -9.14 -0.31 26.16
CA ASN A 92 -9.84 -0.49 27.44
C ASN A 92 -10.24 -1.97 27.65
N ILE A 93 -10.69 -2.36 28.85
CA ILE A 93 -10.88 -3.80 29.21
C ILE A 93 -11.92 -4.50 28.31
N PHE A 94 -13.01 -3.81 27.95
CA PHE A 94 -14.03 -4.35 27.04
C PHE A 94 -13.52 -4.46 25.60
N GLN A 95 -12.77 -3.46 25.13
CA GLN A 95 -12.12 -3.52 23.82
C GLN A 95 -11.02 -4.59 23.79
N ARG A 96 -10.29 -4.84 24.89
CA ARG A 96 -9.32 -5.94 25.01
C ARG A 96 -9.98 -7.30 24.86
N ALA A 97 -11.12 -7.55 25.52
CA ALA A 97 -11.82 -8.83 25.38
C ALA A 97 -12.30 -9.10 23.94
N ILE A 98 -12.77 -8.07 23.23
CA ILE A 98 -13.15 -8.16 21.81
C ILE A 98 -11.91 -8.29 20.90
N SER A 99 -10.82 -7.58 21.23
CA SER A 99 -9.57 -7.59 20.48
C SER A 99 -8.83 -8.91 20.63
N ASP A 100 -8.75 -9.49 21.83
CA ASP A 100 -8.11 -10.78 22.05
C ASP A 100 -8.84 -11.88 21.27
N PHE A 101 -10.17 -11.89 21.23
CA PHE A 101 -10.92 -12.82 20.38
C PHE A 101 -10.67 -12.59 18.89
N GLN A 102 -10.53 -11.34 18.42
CA GLN A 102 -10.32 -11.05 17.00
C GLN A 102 -8.86 -11.24 16.54
N ASP A 103 -7.90 -10.93 17.41
CA ASP A 103 -6.47 -10.93 17.14
C ASP A 103 -5.83 -12.30 17.48
N HIS A 104 -6.32 -13.06 18.48
CA HIS A 104 -5.85 -14.43 18.78
C HIS A 104 -6.62 -15.54 18.04
N TYR A 105 -7.95 -15.42 17.86
CA TYR A 105 -8.75 -16.48 17.23
C TYR A 105 -8.87 -16.37 15.70
N SER A 106 -8.16 -15.44 15.07
CA SER A 106 -7.99 -15.40 13.60
C SER A 106 -6.99 -16.46 13.09
N LEU A 107 -6.99 -17.66 13.71
CA LEU A 107 -6.08 -18.80 13.54
C LEU A 107 -6.03 -19.40 12.11
N LEU A 108 -6.75 -18.80 11.14
CA LEU A 108 -6.82 -19.24 9.74
C LEU A 108 -6.68 -18.09 8.72
N GLY A 109 -6.17 -16.91 9.11
CA GLY A 109 -6.07 -15.76 8.20
C GLY A 109 -7.43 -15.14 7.82
N MET A 110 -8.49 -15.54 8.54
CA MET A 110 -9.91 -15.21 8.35
C MET A 110 -10.28 -13.88 8.99
N GLY A 111 -9.46 -12.83 8.77
CA GLY A 111 -9.67 -11.51 9.37
C GLY A 111 -11.11 -11.04 9.20
N VAL A 112 -11.88 -11.06 10.29
CA VAL A 112 -13.27 -10.61 10.32
C VAL A 112 -13.27 -9.11 10.02
N GLY A 113 -14.18 -8.62 9.19
CA GLY A 113 -14.20 -7.22 8.70
C GLY A 113 -14.11 -6.14 9.79
N LEU A 114 -14.47 -6.47 11.04
CA LEU A 114 -14.35 -5.60 12.22
C LEU A 114 -12.89 -5.21 12.56
N GLY A 115 -11.91 -6.06 12.29
CA GLY A 115 -10.50 -5.77 12.57
C GLY A 115 -9.90 -4.69 11.66
N GLY A 116 -10.45 -4.54 10.45
CA GLY A 116 -10.05 -3.51 9.49
C GLY A 116 -10.59 -2.12 9.85
N ALA A 117 -11.89 -2.03 10.20
CA ALA A 117 -12.52 -0.76 10.59
C ALA A 117 -11.79 -0.10 11.78
N ARG A 118 -11.49 -0.86 12.84
CA ARG A 118 -10.72 -0.36 14.00
C ARG A 118 -9.37 0.25 13.60
N ARG A 119 -8.70 -0.31 12.60
CA ARG A 119 -7.39 0.17 12.12
C ARG A 119 -7.53 1.46 11.32
N LEU A 120 -8.62 1.63 10.55
CA LEU A 120 -8.94 2.90 9.89
C LEU A 120 -9.22 3.99 10.93
N ASP A 121 -10.11 3.71 11.88
CA ASP A 121 -10.49 4.66 12.93
C ASP A 121 -9.25 5.10 13.73
N TYR A 122 -8.39 4.15 14.11
CA TYR A 122 -7.14 4.47 14.81
C TYR A 122 -6.16 5.28 13.97
N GLY A 123 -6.01 4.97 12.68
CA GLY A 123 -5.18 5.78 11.79
C GLY A 123 -5.66 7.23 11.72
N GLU A 124 -6.98 7.43 11.70
CA GLU A 124 -7.61 8.76 11.71
C GLU A 124 -7.44 9.47 13.06
N ASP A 125 -7.69 8.76 14.17
CA ASP A 125 -7.50 9.28 15.52
C ASP A 125 -6.07 9.75 15.76
N GLN A 126 -5.07 8.95 15.36
CA GLN A 126 -3.66 9.31 15.48
C GLN A 126 -3.28 10.51 14.61
N LEU A 127 -3.85 10.63 13.41
CA LEU A 127 -3.64 11.78 12.54
C LEU A 127 -4.22 13.05 13.17
N ASN A 128 -5.46 12.97 13.66
CA ASN A 128 -6.11 14.08 14.35
C ASN A 128 -5.36 14.48 15.63
N ASP A 129 -4.84 13.50 16.38
CA ASP A 129 -4.00 13.75 17.54
C ASP A 129 -2.68 14.44 17.16
N ALA A 130 -2.03 14.05 16.07
CA ALA A 130 -0.82 14.73 15.56
C ALA A 130 -1.12 16.20 15.22
N LEU A 131 -2.20 16.48 14.49
CA LEU A 131 -2.62 17.86 14.16
C LEU A 131 -2.93 18.67 15.42
N LYS A 132 -3.60 18.06 16.41
CA LYS A 132 -3.87 18.68 17.71
C LYS A 132 -2.57 19.08 18.42
N GLN A 133 -1.59 18.18 18.46
CA GLN A 133 -0.29 18.46 19.09
C GLN A 133 0.44 19.60 18.39
N VAL A 134 0.41 19.67 17.05
CA VAL A 134 0.98 20.80 16.30
C VAL A 134 0.30 22.11 16.68
N LEU A 135 -1.03 22.15 16.71
CA LEU A 135 -1.77 23.37 17.06
C LEU A 135 -1.39 23.88 18.46
N ILE A 136 -1.31 22.97 19.44
CA ILE A 136 -0.92 23.32 20.81
C ILE A 136 0.53 23.81 20.85
N PHE A 137 1.46 23.11 20.21
CA PHE A 137 2.88 23.47 20.17
C PHE A 137 3.10 24.85 19.51
N ASN A 138 2.47 25.09 18.36
CA ASN A 138 2.58 26.36 17.65
C ASN A 138 1.90 27.50 18.41
N ALA A 139 0.80 27.23 19.13
CA ALA A 139 0.18 28.21 20.01
C ALA A 139 1.11 28.59 21.18
N GLN A 140 1.83 27.62 21.78
CA GLN A 140 2.83 27.90 22.82
C GLN A 140 3.97 28.77 22.29
N LYS A 141 4.50 28.44 21.10
CA LYS A 141 5.55 29.21 20.43
C LYS A 141 5.11 30.63 20.09
N ALA A 142 3.83 30.82 19.79
CA ALA A 142 3.20 32.12 19.56
C ALA A 142 2.72 32.82 20.86
N GLU A 143 3.16 32.35 22.03
CA GLU A 143 2.83 32.88 23.36
C GLU A 143 1.31 32.98 23.61
N LYS A 144 0.53 32.04 23.06
CA LYS A 144 -0.91 31.93 23.31
C LYS A 144 -1.20 31.07 24.52
N ASP A 145 -2.26 31.42 25.27
CA ASP A 145 -2.67 30.64 26.44
C ASP A 145 -3.30 29.31 26.02
N VAL A 146 -2.55 28.24 26.20
CA VAL A 146 -2.99 26.86 26.00
C VAL A 146 -3.09 26.07 27.30
N LYS A 147 -3.01 26.73 28.47
CA LYS A 147 -2.98 26.03 29.77
C LYS A 147 -4.16 25.09 29.97
N LYS A 148 -5.34 25.45 29.46
CA LYS A 148 -6.54 24.59 29.48
C LYS A 148 -6.36 23.27 28.71
N TYR A 149 -5.58 23.25 27.64
CA TYR A 149 -5.35 22.05 26.82
C TYR A 149 -4.24 21.14 27.35
N VAL A 150 -3.32 21.69 28.14
CA VAL A 150 -2.13 20.97 28.65
C VAL A 150 -2.27 20.61 30.14
N GLY A 151 -3.02 21.40 30.91
CA GLY A 151 -3.12 21.29 32.37
C GLY A 151 -4.37 20.62 32.92
N GLU A 152 -5.42 20.41 32.11
CA GLU A 152 -6.64 19.74 32.56
C GLU A 152 -6.57 18.22 32.36
N LYS A 153 -7.23 17.43 33.23
CA LYS A 153 -7.40 15.97 33.03
C LYS A 153 -8.32 15.62 31.84
N LYS A 154 -8.86 16.64 31.14
CA LYS A 154 -9.76 16.46 30.00
C LYS A 154 -8.95 16.24 28.73
N ASN A 155 -9.24 15.15 28.00
CA ASN A 155 -8.73 14.94 26.65
C ASN A 155 -9.57 15.74 25.64
N TYR A 156 -8.97 16.75 25.02
CA TYR A 156 -9.61 17.51 23.94
C TYR A 156 -9.37 16.84 22.58
N SER A 157 -10.39 16.89 21.73
CA SER A 157 -10.32 16.49 20.32
C SER A 157 -9.63 17.55 19.45
N PHE A 158 -9.16 17.16 18.26
CA PHE A 158 -8.63 18.11 17.27
C PHE A 158 -9.65 19.20 16.94
N ALA A 159 -10.91 18.84 16.70
CA ALA A 159 -11.97 19.79 16.36
C ALA A 159 -12.20 20.84 17.47
N GLU A 160 -12.15 20.43 18.75
CA GLU A 160 -12.26 21.38 19.87
C GLU A 160 -11.08 22.35 19.93
N VAL A 161 -9.85 21.85 19.74
CA VAL A 161 -8.64 22.69 19.76
C VAL A 161 -8.62 23.63 18.55
N ASP A 162 -8.87 23.10 17.36
CA ASP A 162 -8.93 23.86 16.10
C ASP A 162 -9.97 24.97 16.15
N LYS A 163 -11.20 24.68 16.61
CA LYS A 163 -12.26 25.69 16.75
C LYS A 163 -11.82 26.92 17.53
N ASN A 164 -10.98 26.74 18.55
CA ASN A 164 -10.52 27.81 19.43
C ASN A 164 -9.24 28.51 18.92
N LEU A 165 -8.45 27.85 18.08
CA LEU A 165 -7.15 28.35 17.62
C LEU A 165 -7.13 28.74 16.13
N LYS A 166 -8.21 28.48 15.38
CA LYS A 166 -8.32 28.71 13.93
C LYS A 166 -7.92 30.12 13.50
N ASP A 167 -8.28 31.14 14.28
CA ASP A 167 -8.03 32.55 13.92
C ASP A 167 -6.54 32.93 14.00
N HIS A 168 -5.74 32.12 14.69
CA HIS A 168 -4.29 32.28 14.77
C HIS A 168 -3.55 31.68 13.57
N ARG A 169 -4.25 30.91 12.72
CA ARG A 169 -3.74 30.27 11.51
C ARG A 169 -2.51 29.40 11.76
N LEU A 170 -2.39 28.69 12.87
CA LEU A 170 -1.10 28.09 13.33
C LEU A 170 -0.50 26.99 12.44
N ILE A 171 -1.22 26.52 11.43
CA ILE A 171 -0.74 25.55 10.44
C ILE A 171 -0.73 26.22 9.07
N LYS A 172 0.39 26.10 8.35
CA LYS A 172 0.52 26.64 7.00
C LYS A 172 -0.11 25.73 5.96
N LYS A 173 0.16 24.43 6.08
CA LYS A 173 -0.26 23.37 5.16
C LYS A 173 -0.08 22.00 5.82
N ILE A 174 -0.91 21.04 5.42
CA ILE A 174 -0.86 19.66 5.85
C ILE A 174 -0.51 18.78 4.64
N ASN A 175 0.56 17.99 4.73
CA ASN A 175 0.94 17.00 3.74
C ASN A 175 0.69 15.60 4.31
N ILE A 176 -0.14 14.80 3.64
CA ILE A 176 -0.46 13.43 4.01
C ILE A 176 0.21 12.46 3.06
N SER A 177 0.87 11.45 3.61
CA SER A 177 1.41 10.31 2.87
C SER A 177 0.93 9.01 3.51
N VAL A 178 0.53 8.04 2.72
CA VAL A 178 -0.05 6.79 3.24
C VAL A 178 0.64 5.61 2.59
N PHE A 179 0.96 4.61 3.40
CA PHE A 179 1.60 3.38 2.96
C PHE A 179 0.79 2.17 3.40
N GLY A 180 0.85 1.09 2.63
CA GLY A 180 0.38 -0.18 3.16
C GLY A 180 0.76 -1.41 2.37
N PHE A 181 0.59 -2.58 2.97
CA PHE A 181 0.85 -3.88 2.36
C PHE A 181 -0.37 -4.79 2.49
N SER A 182 -0.69 -5.59 1.48
CA SER A 182 -1.73 -6.63 1.56
C SER A 182 -3.11 -6.03 1.88
N ARG A 183 -3.77 -6.48 2.95
CA ARG A 183 -4.98 -5.85 3.49
C ARG A 183 -4.71 -4.45 4.05
N GLY A 184 -3.52 -4.19 4.59
CA GLY A 184 -3.07 -2.85 4.97
C GLY A 184 -3.03 -1.89 3.77
N ALA A 185 -2.68 -2.35 2.57
CA ALA A 185 -2.80 -1.54 1.35
C ALA A 185 -4.27 -1.23 1.00
N ALA A 186 -5.20 -2.16 1.22
CA ALA A 186 -6.63 -1.90 1.06
C ALA A 186 -7.13 -0.86 2.09
N LEU A 187 -6.66 -0.95 3.34
CA LEU A 187 -6.92 0.05 4.37
C LEU A 187 -6.32 1.41 4.02
N ALA A 188 -5.09 1.47 3.50
CA ALA A 188 -4.46 2.70 3.06
C ALA A 188 -5.26 3.43 1.97
N ARG A 189 -5.80 2.68 1.00
CA ARG A 189 -6.68 3.20 -0.07
C ARG A 189 -8.00 3.73 0.51
N ALA A 190 -8.65 2.93 1.35
CA ALA A 190 -9.91 3.32 2.01
C ALA A 190 -9.73 4.55 2.90
N PHE A 191 -8.69 4.57 3.73
CA PHE A 191 -8.31 5.69 4.59
C PHE A 191 -8.13 6.98 3.78
N THR A 192 -7.37 6.90 2.68
CA THR A 192 -7.12 8.06 1.81
C THR A 192 -8.42 8.60 1.22
N ASN A 193 -9.28 7.72 0.69
CA ASN A 193 -10.57 8.10 0.13
C ASN A 193 -11.51 8.71 1.18
N GLN A 194 -11.58 8.10 2.37
CA GLN A 194 -12.39 8.59 3.48
C GLN A 194 -11.92 9.97 3.94
N PHE A 195 -10.61 10.15 4.14
CA PHE A 195 -10.06 11.42 4.62
C PHE A 195 -10.21 12.54 3.59
N ILE A 196 -10.01 12.25 2.29
CA ILE A 196 -10.32 13.20 1.21
C ILE A 196 -11.81 13.59 1.25
N GLY A 197 -12.71 12.63 1.52
CA GLY A 197 -14.14 12.87 1.66
C GLY A 197 -14.52 13.80 2.81
N GLN A 198 -13.66 13.95 3.82
CA GLN A 198 -13.84 14.89 4.93
C GLN A 198 -13.30 16.30 4.63
N CYS A 199 -12.58 16.48 3.52
CA CYS A 199 -12.00 17.75 3.13
C CYS A 199 -13.01 18.61 2.36
N GLU A 200 -12.98 19.92 2.58
CA GLU A 200 -13.63 20.88 1.69
C GLU A 200 -12.78 21.04 0.42
N SER A 201 -13.43 21.10 -0.75
CA SER A 201 -12.75 21.23 -2.04
C SER A 201 -13.17 22.55 -2.69
N ASN A 202 -12.20 23.36 -3.10
CA ASN A 202 -12.41 24.61 -3.83
C ASN A 202 -11.39 24.77 -4.98
N CYS A 203 -11.44 25.87 -5.73
CA CYS A 203 -10.55 26.06 -6.89
C CYS A 203 -9.06 26.17 -6.55
N ASP A 204 -8.74 26.45 -5.29
CA ASP A 204 -7.36 26.56 -4.79
C ASP A 204 -6.86 25.24 -4.18
N GLY A 205 -7.71 24.20 -4.12
CA GLY A 205 -7.36 22.85 -3.67
C GLY A 205 -8.26 22.32 -2.54
N LEU A 206 -7.72 21.37 -1.77
CA LEU A 206 -8.39 20.80 -0.60
C LEU A 206 -8.04 21.60 0.66
N THR A 207 -9.03 21.77 1.54
CA THR A 207 -8.86 22.34 2.87
C THR A 207 -9.47 21.46 3.95
N TYR A 208 -8.88 21.43 5.14
CA TYR A 208 -9.30 20.60 6.26
C TYR A 208 -9.51 21.41 7.55
N GLY A 209 -10.46 20.97 8.37
CA GLY A 209 -10.79 21.57 9.67
C GLY A 209 -11.52 22.92 9.57
N GLN A 210 -11.88 23.47 10.72
CA GLN A 210 -12.50 24.80 10.82
C GLN A 210 -11.51 25.93 10.50
N GLY A 211 -10.21 25.68 10.68
CA GLY A 211 -9.16 26.58 10.23
C GLY A 211 -8.95 26.64 8.72
N LYS A 212 -9.63 25.77 7.95
CA LYS A 212 -9.50 25.67 6.48
C LYS A 212 -8.05 25.54 6.02
N TYR A 213 -7.29 24.68 6.69
CA TYR A 213 -5.87 24.49 6.39
C TYR A 213 -5.72 23.80 5.03
N PRO A 214 -4.88 24.33 4.11
CA PRO A 214 -4.56 23.62 2.87
C PRO A 214 -4.02 22.22 3.16
N ILE A 215 -4.57 21.20 2.52
CA ILE A 215 -4.19 19.80 2.71
C ILE A 215 -3.87 19.14 1.37
N GLU A 216 -2.77 18.39 1.31
CA GLU A 216 -2.34 17.66 0.12
C GLU A 216 -2.05 16.19 0.42
N PHE A 217 -2.57 15.30 -0.41
CA PHE A 217 -2.25 13.88 -0.39
C PHE A 217 -1.07 13.63 -1.32
N LYS A 218 0.15 13.69 -0.76
CA LYS A 218 1.41 13.70 -1.50
C LYS A 218 1.72 12.35 -2.16
N PHE A 219 1.54 11.27 -1.40
CA PHE A 219 2.00 9.95 -1.81
C PHE A 219 1.13 8.83 -1.23
N LEU A 220 0.74 7.88 -2.08
CA LEU A 220 0.17 6.59 -1.69
C LEU A 220 1.10 5.45 -2.15
N GLY A 221 1.80 4.82 -1.21
CA GLY A 221 2.74 3.73 -1.48
C GLY A 221 2.21 2.38 -1.04
N ILE A 222 1.81 1.52 -1.97
CA ILE A 222 1.13 0.26 -1.64
C ILE A 222 1.83 -0.97 -2.22
N PHE A 223 1.87 -2.04 -1.44
CA PHE A 223 2.41 -3.34 -1.81
C PHE A 223 1.27 -4.36 -1.92
N ASP A 224 1.14 -4.96 -3.10
CA ASP A 224 0.29 -6.09 -3.46
C ASP A 224 -1.08 -6.07 -2.76
N THR A 225 -1.90 -5.05 -3.03
CA THR A 225 -3.22 -4.87 -2.43
C THR A 225 -4.08 -6.13 -2.55
N VAL A 226 -4.51 -6.66 -1.40
CA VAL A 226 -5.47 -7.77 -1.32
C VAL A 226 -6.65 -7.29 -0.47
N ALA A 227 -7.78 -7.05 -1.10
CA ALA A 227 -8.91 -6.45 -0.40
C ALA A 227 -9.92 -7.44 0.21
N SER A 228 -9.64 -8.75 0.21
CA SER A 228 -10.56 -9.74 0.78
C SER A 228 -10.75 -9.53 2.30
N PHE A 229 -11.83 -8.85 2.68
CA PHE A 229 -12.32 -8.74 4.06
C PHE A 229 -13.31 -9.89 4.30
N GLY A 230 -12.91 -10.94 5.04
CA GLY A 230 -13.75 -12.12 5.30
C GLY A 230 -13.18 -13.44 4.78
N LEU A 231 -14.06 -14.46 4.67
CA LEU A 231 -13.72 -15.81 4.20
C LEU A 231 -12.91 -15.75 2.88
N PRO A 232 -11.75 -16.42 2.79
CA PRO A 232 -11.00 -16.54 1.56
C PRO A 232 -11.92 -17.12 0.48
N ALA A 233 -11.77 -16.64 -0.75
CA ALA A 233 -12.59 -17.00 -1.91
C ALA A 233 -14.00 -16.41 -2.04
N THR A 234 -14.55 -15.69 -1.06
CA THR A 234 -15.88 -15.08 -1.22
C THR A 234 -15.81 -13.56 -1.30
N ASN A 235 -15.76 -13.02 -2.52
CA ASN A 235 -16.31 -11.69 -2.80
C ASN A 235 -17.85 -11.80 -2.79
N LEU A 236 -18.44 -12.28 -1.69
CA LEU A 236 -19.88 -12.28 -1.50
C LEU A 236 -20.37 -10.83 -1.55
N SER A 237 -21.44 -10.66 -2.31
CA SER A 237 -22.07 -9.39 -2.74
C SER A 237 -22.10 -8.29 -1.67
N ASN A 238 -22.05 -7.05 -2.15
CA ASN A 238 -22.25 -5.77 -1.43
C ASN A 238 -23.62 -5.64 -0.70
N SER A 239 -24.23 -6.72 -0.22
CA SER A 239 -25.54 -6.69 0.45
C SER A 239 -25.46 -6.32 1.93
N LEU A 240 -24.27 -6.03 2.46
CA LEU A 240 -24.10 -5.46 3.80
C LEU A 240 -23.84 -3.96 3.65
N PRO A 241 -24.77 -3.08 4.10
CA PRO A 241 -24.72 -1.63 3.87
C PRO A 241 -23.56 -0.90 4.59
N PHE A 242 -22.74 -1.62 5.37
CA PHE A 242 -21.58 -1.07 6.09
C PHE A 242 -20.23 -1.45 5.46
N LEU A 243 -20.22 -2.08 4.28
CA LEU A 243 -19.02 -2.63 3.64
C LEU A 243 -18.85 -2.16 2.18
N GLU A 244 -19.22 -0.92 1.86
CA GLU A 244 -18.90 -0.35 0.55
C GLU A 244 -17.37 -0.21 0.40
N ARG A 245 -16.75 -1.18 -0.27
CA ARG A 245 -15.31 -1.24 -0.55
C ARG A 245 -14.94 -0.18 -1.60
N ASP A 246 -14.84 1.08 -1.20
CA ASP A 246 -14.33 2.15 -2.07
C ASP A 246 -12.79 2.12 -2.10
N LEU A 247 -12.26 1.31 -3.01
CA LEU A 247 -10.82 1.13 -3.15
C LEU A 247 -10.25 1.84 -4.37
N VAL A 248 -11.09 2.42 -5.24
CA VAL A 248 -10.59 3.24 -6.36
C VAL A 248 -9.83 4.43 -5.77
N VAL A 249 -8.56 4.59 -6.13
CA VAL A 249 -7.74 5.69 -5.59
C VAL A 249 -8.30 7.01 -6.13
N ASP A 250 -8.55 7.97 -5.26
CA ASP A 250 -8.99 9.32 -5.66
C ASP A 250 -7.89 10.04 -6.47
N GLU A 251 -8.27 10.63 -7.59
CA GLU A 251 -7.35 11.31 -8.52
C GLU A 251 -6.57 12.48 -7.90
N ARG A 252 -7.06 13.05 -6.78
CA ARG A 252 -6.40 14.12 -6.04
C ARG A 252 -5.15 13.65 -5.28
N VAL A 253 -4.92 12.34 -5.16
CA VAL A 253 -3.64 11.79 -4.69
C VAL A 253 -2.56 12.12 -5.73
N GLN A 254 -1.56 12.91 -5.34
CA GLN A 254 -0.58 13.48 -6.29
C GLN A 254 0.31 12.42 -6.93
N ASN A 255 0.75 11.42 -6.14
CA ASN A 255 1.62 10.33 -6.58
C ASN A 255 1.13 9.02 -5.95
N CYS A 256 1.09 7.94 -6.72
CA CYS A 256 0.71 6.61 -6.24
C CYS A 256 1.63 5.57 -6.85
N SER A 257 2.20 4.69 -6.03
CA SER A 257 3.03 3.58 -6.49
C SER A 257 2.46 2.28 -5.92
N HIS A 258 2.06 1.37 -6.80
CA HIS A 258 1.56 0.06 -6.42
C HIS A 258 2.50 -1.03 -6.93
N TYR A 259 3.17 -1.73 -6.00
CA TYR A 259 4.12 -2.79 -6.31
C TYR A 259 3.46 -4.15 -6.15
N ILE A 260 3.45 -4.93 -7.22
CA ILE A 260 2.56 -6.08 -7.42
C ILE A 260 3.39 -7.36 -7.46
N ALA A 261 2.98 -8.41 -6.75
CA ALA A 261 3.64 -9.71 -6.79
C ALA A 261 3.30 -10.47 -8.07
N GLY A 262 4.32 -10.76 -8.87
CA GLY A 262 4.19 -11.43 -10.16
C GLY A 262 4.06 -12.94 -10.07
N ASN A 263 4.49 -13.55 -8.95
CA ASN A 263 4.50 -15.01 -8.77
C ASN A 263 3.55 -15.53 -7.70
N GLU A 264 2.67 -14.69 -7.14
CA GLU A 264 1.66 -15.16 -6.18
C GLU A 264 0.65 -16.10 -6.84
N LEU A 265 0.39 -17.25 -6.21
CA LEU A 265 -0.41 -18.36 -6.74
C LEU A 265 -1.67 -18.65 -5.92
N ARG A 266 -1.76 -18.13 -4.69
CA ARG A 266 -2.87 -18.43 -3.79
C ARG A 266 -4.15 -17.81 -4.30
N PHE A 267 -5.22 -18.60 -4.26
CA PHE A 267 -6.52 -18.17 -4.72
C PHE A 267 -7.15 -17.13 -3.78
N ALA A 268 -6.86 -17.24 -2.47
CA ALA A 268 -7.23 -16.26 -1.46
C ALA A 268 -6.54 -14.89 -1.60
N PHE A 269 -5.55 -14.73 -2.48
CA PHE A 269 -4.76 -13.50 -2.63
C PHE A 269 -4.93 -12.90 -4.04
N PRO A 270 -6.16 -12.54 -4.44
CA PRO A 270 -6.34 -11.76 -5.66
C PRO A 270 -5.78 -10.36 -5.45
N VAL A 271 -5.18 -9.78 -6.50
CA VAL A 271 -4.70 -8.41 -6.44
C VAL A 271 -5.77 -7.44 -6.91
N ASP A 272 -5.93 -6.35 -6.17
CA ASP A 272 -6.75 -5.20 -6.55
C ASP A 272 -5.85 -4.13 -7.17
N VAL A 273 -5.89 -3.96 -8.49
CA VAL A 273 -5.12 -2.93 -9.22
C VAL A 273 -5.69 -1.53 -8.98
N ILE A 274 -4.88 -0.50 -9.26
CA ILE A 274 -5.26 0.92 -9.19
C ILE A 274 -5.71 1.47 -10.53
N HIS A 275 -5.34 0.84 -11.65
CA HIS A 275 -5.87 1.22 -12.96
C HIS A 275 -7.34 0.82 -13.11
N LYS A 276 -8.03 1.51 -14.01
CA LYS A 276 -9.38 1.17 -14.47
C LYS A 276 -9.40 1.20 -15.99
N ASP A 277 -9.99 0.19 -16.62
CA ASP A 277 -9.99 0.05 -18.08
C ASP A 277 -8.57 0.18 -18.70
N ASN A 278 -7.58 -0.45 -18.04
CA ASN A 278 -6.14 -0.35 -18.35
C ASN A 278 -5.55 1.07 -18.36
N LYS A 279 -6.17 2.03 -17.66
CA LYS A 279 -5.70 3.42 -17.57
C LYS A 279 -5.55 3.87 -16.12
N LEU A 280 -4.47 4.59 -15.85
CA LEU A 280 -4.27 5.28 -14.58
C LEU A 280 -4.96 6.64 -14.64
N ALA A 281 -5.69 6.99 -13.58
CA ALA A 281 -6.39 8.27 -13.49
C ALA A 281 -5.45 9.48 -13.41
N ASN A 282 -4.21 9.26 -12.97
CA ASN A 282 -3.21 10.30 -12.79
C ASN A 282 -1.86 9.85 -13.40
N PRO A 283 -1.20 10.69 -14.22
CA PRO A 283 0.04 10.34 -14.92
C PRO A 283 1.26 10.15 -14.02
N ASN A 284 1.22 10.64 -12.77
CA ASN A 284 2.28 10.42 -11.78
C ASN A 284 2.14 9.09 -11.04
N TRP A 285 1.08 8.31 -11.34
CA TRP A 285 0.87 7.01 -10.73
C TRP A 285 1.60 5.93 -11.51
N LYS A 286 1.90 4.81 -10.84
CA LYS A 286 2.47 3.63 -11.49
C LYS A 286 2.09 2.34 -10.80
N GLU A 287 2.01 1.30 -11.61
CA GLU A 287 1.94 -0.09 -11.18
C GLU A 287 3.18 -0.82 -11.68
N VAL A 288 3.88 -1.49 -10.78
CA VAL A 288 5.14 -2.18 -11.10
C VAL A 288 5.03 -3.62 -10.63
N VAL A 289 5.13 -4.57 -11.56
CA VAL A 289 5.14 -5.99 -11.23
C VAL A 289 6.58 -6.41 -10.88
N TYR A 290 6.75 -7.00 -9.71
CA TYR A 290 8.00 -7.62 -9.27
C TYR A 290 7.90 -9.14 -9.33
N PRO A 291 8.99 -9.86 -9.64
CA PRO A 291 9.02 -11.30 -9.39
C PRO A 291 8.90 -11.57 -7.88
N GLY A 292 8.60 -12.80 -7.50
CA GLY A 292 8.34 -13.19 -6.11
C GLY A 292 6.85 -13.26 -5.75
N VAL A 293 6.57 -13.89 -4.61
CA VAL A 293 5.22 -14.02 -4.06
C VAL A 293 4.85 -12.82 -3.16
N HIS A 294 3.66 -12.82 -2.58
CA HIS A 294 3.10 -11.68 -1.83
C HIS A 294 4.06 -11.02 -0.83
N SER A 295 4.65 -11.79 0.08
CA SER A 295 5.58 -11.29 1.12
C SER A 295 7.04 -11.19 0.65
N ASP A 296 7.37 -11.70 -0.54
CA ASP A 296 8.66 -11.39 -1.18
C ASP A 296 8.68 -9.94 -1.67
N VAL A 297 7.51 -9.40 -2.05
CA VAL A 297 7.36 -8.00 -2.49
C VAL A 297 7.02 -7.07 -1.32
N GLY A 298 6.12 -7.48 -0.43
CA GLY A 298 5.70 -6.68 0.71
C GLY A 298 6.56 -6.81 1.97
N GLY A 299 7.50 -7.75 2.00
CA GLY A 299 8.20 -8.17 3.21
C GLY A 299 7.32 -9.04 4.13
N GLY A 300 7.88 -9.48 5.26
CA GLY A 300 7.15 -10.26 6.26
C GLY A 300 7.62 -11.70 6.45
N TYR A 301 8.52 -12.20 5.60
CA TYR A 301 9.14 -13.51 5.82
C TYR A 301 10.24 -13.42 6.88
N GLU A 302 10.33 -14.47 7.69
CA GLU A 302 11.46 -14.69 8.58
C GLU A 302 12.70 -15.05 7.75
N PRO A 303 13.88 -14.52 8.09
CA PRO A 303 15.12 -14.91 7.41
C PRO A 303 15.28 -16.42 7.42
N ASP A 304 15.65 -16.99 6.27
CA ASP A 304 15.85 -18.43 6.05
C ASP A 304 14.60 -19.30 6.22
N SER A 305 13.40 -18.71 6.33
CA SER A 305 12.16 -19.49 6.31
C SER A 305 12.04 -20.25 4.98
N GLN A 306 11.62 -21.52 5.05
CA GLN A 306 11.64 -22.44 3.90
C GLN A 306 13.04 -22.68 3.27
N GLY A 307 14.13 -22.31 3.97
CA GLY A 307 15.47 -22.29 3.39
C GLY A 307 15.59 -21.27 2.25
N VAL A 308 14.90 -20.13 2.38
CA VAL A 308 14.87 -19.02 1.41
C VAL A 308 15.28 -17.74 2.14
N ASN A 309 16.19 -16.97 1.52
CA ASN A 309 16.68 -15.71 2.04
C ASN A 309 15.66 -14.59 1.72
N ASP A 310 15.24 -13.84 2.75
CA ASP A 310 14.22 -12.80 2.68
C ASP A 310 14.75 -11.46 2.10
N ASN A 311 16.04 -11.38 1.74
CA ASN A 311 16.69 -10.14 1.33
C ASN A 311 16.13 -9.55 0.02
N PHE A 312 15.49 -10.34 -0.84
CA PHE A 312 14.87 -9.81 -2.05
C PHE A 312 13.81 -8.73 -1.76
N ALA A 313 13.10 -8.80 -0.63
CA ALA A 313 12.13 -7.78 -0.22
C ALA A 313 12.74 -6.37 -0.05
N ARG A 314 14.08 -6.27 0.10
CA ARG A 314 14.79 -4.98 0.21
C ARG A 314 14.86 -4.23 -1.12
N ILE A 315 14.74 -4.93 -2.25
CA ILE A 315 14.72 -4.29 -3.58
C ILE A 315 13.40 -3.51 -3.80
N PRO A 316 12.20 -4.12 -3.68
CA PRO A 316 10.94 -3.36 -3.70
C PRO A 316 10.87 -2.29 -2.61
N LEU A 317 11.41 -2.55 -1.41
CA LEU A 317 11.50 -1.56 -0.33
C LEU A 317 12.28 -0.31 -0.78
N LYS A 318 13.48 -0.50 -1.33
CA LYS A 318 14.32 0.61 -1.81
C LYS A 318 13.60 1.41 -2.89
N HIS A 319 13.01 0.75 -3.88
CA HIS A 319 12.31 1.47 -4.95
C HIS A 319 11.11 2.27 -4.43
N MET A 320 10.35 1.73 -3.46
CA MET A 320 9.25 2.46 -2.82
C MET A 320 9.75 3.65 -2.00
N LEU A 321 10.88 3.48 -1.29
CA LEU A 321 11.53 4.57 -0.57
C LEU A 321 11.98 5.67 -1.54
N ASP A 322 12.59 5.29 -2.67
CA ASP A 322 13.02 6.24 -3.70
C ASP A 322 11.82 7.02 -4.27
N ASP A 323 10.69 6.36 -4.52
CA ASP A 323 9.46 7.01 -4.99
C ASP A 323 8.88 7.98 -3.96
N ALA A 324 8.81 7.56 -2.70
CA ALA A 324 8.30 8.37 -1.60
C ALA A 324 9.16 9.62 -1.39
N VAL A 325 10.48 9.45 -1.32
CA VAL A 325 11.42 10.56 -1.14
C VAL A 325 11.39 11.52 -2.34
N GLN A 326 11.23 11.00 -3.57
CA GLN A 326 11.03 11.84 -4.77
C GLN A 326 9.71 12.61 -4.75
N ALA A 327 8.65 12.04 -4.17
CA ALA A 327 7.36 12.70 -3.98
C ALA A 327 7.36 13.73 -2.83
N GLY A 328 8.47 13.87 -2.10
CA GLY A 328 8.64 14.84 -1.01
C GLY A 328 8.20 14.31 0.36
N VAL A 329 8.07 13.00 0.53
CA VAL A 329 7.79 12.40 1.84
C VAL A 329 9.01 12.55 2.76
N ARG A 330 8.78 12.94 4.02
CA ARG A 330 9.83 13.23 5.02
C ARG A 330 10.42 11.94 5.59
N MET A 331 11.43 11.42 4.90
CA MET A 331 12.23 10.24 5.28
C MET A 331 13.67 10.41 4.79
N TYR A 332 14.61 9.68 5.38
CA TYR A 332 15.97 9.59 4.84
C TYR A 332 15.98 8.77 3.54
N SER A 333 16.74 9.22 2.54
CA SER A 333 17.00 8.40 1.35
C SER A 333 17.79 7.14 1.70
N TYR A 334 17.85 6.20 0.76
CA TYR A 334 18.63 4.96 0.93
C TYR A 334 20.11 5.26 1.26
N GLU A 335 20.70 6.24 0.58
CA GLU A 335 22.08 6.67 0.79
C GLU A 335 22.26 7.38 2.15
N GLU A 336 21.30 8.22 2.55
CA GLU A 336 21.31 8.90 3.86
C GLU A 336 21.21 7.88 5.00
N LEU A 337 20.38 6.84 4.86
CA LEU A 337 20.33 5.72 5.81
C LEU A 337 21.68 4.98 5.88
N GLN A 338 22.26 4.64 4.72
CA GLN A 338 23.54 3.94 4.65
C GLN A 338 24.68 4.72 5.33
N GLN A 339 24.69 6.05 5.18
CA GLN A 339 25.75 6.91 5.72
C GLN A 339 25.55 7.22 7.21
N ASN A 340 24.32 7.59 7.59
CA ASN A 340 24.03 8.20 8.90
C ASN A 340 23.42 7.22 9.91
N PHE A 341 22.92 6.06 9.46
CA PHE A 341 22.21 5.08 10.29
C PHE A 341 22.62 3.64 9.96
N LYS A 342 23.93 3.37 10.01
CA LYS A 342 24.55 2.12 9.56
C LYS A 342 23.92 0.85 10.14
N ASP A 343 23.59 0.83 11.43
CA ASP A 343 23.02 -0.35 12.08
C ASP A 343 21.59 -0.63 11.58
N LEU A 344 20.76 0.42 11.53
CA LEU A 344 19.41 0.31 10.97
C LEU A 344 19.46 -0.09 9.49
N PHE A 345 20.37 0.50 8.73
CA PHE A 345 20.53 0.19 7.31
C PHE A 345 20.92 -1.27 7.10
N LYS A 346 21.94 -1.75 7.81
CA LYS A 346 22.42 -3.13 7.72
C LYS A 346 21.34 -4.15 8.11
N GLU A 347 20.55 -3.83 9.14
CA GLU A 347 19.51 -4.75 9.61
C GLU A 347 18.27 -4.76 8.69
N GLN A 348 17.83 -3.59 8.21
CA GLN A 348 16.51 -3.45 7.59
C GLN A 348 16.49 -3.04 6.11
N PHE A 349 17.59 -2.50 5.55
CA PHE A 349 17.56 -1.90 4.21
C PHE A 349 18.61 -2.47 3.26
N GLU A 350 19.71 -3.02 3.76
CA GLU A 350 20.82 -3.48 2.94
C GLU A 350 20.39 -4.56 1.93
N ILE A 351 20.59 -4.27 0.65
CA ILE A 351 20.45 -5.22 -0.45
C ILE A 351 21.78 -5.98 -0.61
N GLN A 352 21.74 -7.30 -0.49
CA GLN A 352 22.90 -8.15 -0.70
C GLN A 352 23.28 -8.17 -2.20
N PRO A 353 24.59 -8.18 -2.54
CA PRO A 353 25.03 -8.18 -3.93
C PRO A 353 24.44 -9.31 -4.78
N ASP A 354 24.33 -10.51 -4.22
CA ASP A 354 23.75 -11.65 -4.92
C ASP A 354 22.23 -11.50 -5.14
N SER A 355 21.50 -10.93 -4.17
CA SER A 355 20.07 -10.61 -4.35
C SER A 355 19.86 -9.65 -5.51
N GLN A 356 20.66 -8.59 -5.60
CA GLN A 356 20.61 -7.63 -6.69
C GLN A 356 20.96 -8.29 -8.03
N LYS A 357 22.09 -9.03 -8.08
CA LYS A 357 22.55 -9.72 -9.28
C LYS A 357 21.47 -10.64 -9.87
N TYR A 358 20.89 -11.51 -9.04
CA TYR A 358 19.91 -12.49 -9.52
C TYR A 358 18.58 -11.83 -9.89
N TYR A 359 18.16 -10.79 -9.15
CA TYR A 359 17.02 -9.98 -9.54
C TYR A 359 17.23 -9.32 -10.91
N ASP A 360 18.41 -8.75 -11.18
CA ASP A 360 18.71 -8.12 -12.47
C ASP A 360 18.64 -9.13 -13.63
N ALA A 361 19.09 -10.37 -13.42
CA ALA A 361 18.94 -11.44 -14.40
C ALA A 361 17.46 -11.77 -14.70
N VAL A 362 16.61 -11.83 -13.67
CA VAL A 362 15.16 -12.06 -13.84
C VAL A 362 14.49 -10.86 -14.51
N LYS A 363 14.83 -9.64 -14.11
CA LYS A 363 14.30 -8.41 -14.67
C LYS A 363 14.62 -8.30 -16.16
N ALA A 364 15.86 -8.63 -16.56
CA ALA A 364 16.27 -8.64 -17.96
C ALA A 364 15.50 -9.66 -18.82
N ALA A 365 15.03 -10.75 -18.22
CA ALA A 365 14.28 -11.80 -18.91
C ALA A 365 12.74 -11.62 -18.84
N THR A 366 12.24 -10.67 -18.04
CA THR A 366 10.80 -10.41 -17.87
C THR A 366 10.36 -9.25 -18.75
N PRO A 367 9.19 -9.33 -19.43
CA PRO A 367 8.64 -8.19 -20.15
C PRO A 367 8.48 -6.96 -19.24
N SER A 368 9.01 -5.81 -19.66
CA SER A 368 8.90 -4.54 -18.93
C SER A 368 7.77 -3.62 -19.47
N GLN A 369 6.98 -4.11 -20.43
CA GLN A 369 5.90 -3.39 -21.10
C GLN A 369 4.66 -4.28 -21.20
N GLY A 370 3.51 -3.66 -21.44
CA GLY A 370 2.21 -4.31 -21.48
C GLY A 370 1.41 -4.10 -20.20
N SER A 371 0.19 -4.63 -20.20
CA SER A 371 -0.72 -4.62 -19.05
C SER A 371 -0.11 -5.33 -17.84
N VAL A 372 -0.63 -5.03 -16.64
CA VAL A 372 -0.23 -5.71 -15.39
C VAL A 372 -0.39 -7.23 -15.52
N GLN A 373 -1.46 -7.68 -16.18
CA GLN A 373 -1.78 -9.08 -16.43
C GLN A 373 -0.72 -9.75 -17.32
N GLU A 374 -0.26 -9.06 -18.38
CA GLU A 374 0.81 -9.54 -19.25
C GLU A 374 2.15 -9.61 -18.53
N GLN A 375 2.47 -8.61 -17.70
CA GLN A 375 3.68 -8.61 -16.88
C GLN A 375 3.67 -9.74 -15.84
N ILE A 376 2.54 -9.96 -15.15
CA ILE A 376 2.34 -11.12 -14.25
C ILE A 376 2.53 -12.43 -15.03
N LYS A 377 1.91 -12.56 -16.22
CA LYS A 377 2.10 -13.74 -17.08
C LYS A 377 3.57 -13.93 -17.45
N GLY A 378 4.31 -12.85 -17.73
CA GLY A 378 5.75 -12.84 -17.95
C GLY A 378 6.56 -13.38 -16.77
N CYS A 379 6.30 -12.89 -15.55
CA CYS A 379 6.91 -13.42 -14.32
C CYS A 379 6.59 -14.92 -14.14
N MET A 380 5.34 -15.33 -14.38
CA MET A 380 4.93 -16.72 -14.25
C MET A 380 5.60 -17.65 -15.27
N LYS A 381 5.84 -17.17 -16.51
CA LYS A 381 6.61 -17.93 -17.50
C LYS A 381 7.99 -18.28 -16.95
N LEU A 382 8.73 -17.28 -16.47
CA LEU A 382 10.06 -17.52 -15.89
C LEU A 382 10.03 -18.40 -14.65
N TYR A 383 9.01 -18.24 -13.80
CA TYR A 383 8.84 -19.08 -12.62
C TYR A 383 8.67 -20.56 -13.00
N TYR A 384 7.75 -20.87 -13.90
CA TYR A 384 7.55 -22.24 -14.37
C TYR A 384 8.78 -22.78 -15.13
N SER A 385 9.47 -21.96 -15.91
CA SER A 385 10.71 -22.36 -16.59
C SER A 385 11.85 -22.65 -15.61
N ALA A 386 11.97 -21.89 -14.53
CA ALA A 386 12.97 -22.14 -13.49
C ALA A 386 12.72 -23.48 -12.79
N TYR A 387 11.51 -23.69 -12.26
CA TYR A 387 11.14 -24.95 -11.59
C TYR A 387 11.15 -26.15 -12.55
N GLY A 388 10.79 -25.95 -13.81
CA GLY A 388 10.91 -26.97 -14.84
C GLY A 388 12.37 -27.35 -15.13
N THR A 389 13.27 -26.38 -15.19
CA THR A 389 14.72 -26.60 -15.35
C THR A 389 15.27 -27.41 -14.18
N ILE A 390 14.91 -27.04 -12.95
CA ILE A 390 15.30 -27.74 -11.71
C ILE A 390 14.84 -29.19 -11.73
N ALA A 391 13.54 -29.40 -11.99
CA ALA A 391 12.92 -30.73 -12.00
C ALA A 391 13.53 -31.66 -13.06
N ARG A 392 13.87 -31.14 -14.25
CA ARG A 392 14.52 -31.93 -15.30
C ARG A 392 15.99 -32.23 -15.03
N ALA A 393 16.69 -31.32 -14.35
CA ALA A 393 18.09 -31.53 -13.99
C ALA A 393 18.24 -32.63 -12.92
N GLY A 394 17.28 -32.74 -11.99
CA GLY A 394 17.22 -33.80 -10.98
C GLY A 394 18.34 -33.77 -9.94
N LYS A 395 19.10 -32.67 -9.84
CA LYS A 395 20.25 -32.50 -8.93
C LYS A 395 20.00 -31.57 -7.75
N GLU A 396 18.94 -30.77 -7.81
CA GLU A 396 18.63 -29.73 -6.85
C GLU A 396 17.18 -29.87 -6.40
N LEU A 397 16.91 -29.60 -5.11
CA LEU A 397 15.57 -29.63 -4.55
C LEU A 397 14.92 -28.26 -4.68
N SER A 398 13.68 -28.23 -5.15
CA SER A 398 12.79 -27.08 -5.09
C SER A 398 12.53 -26.64 -3.64
N VAL A 399 12.04 -25.41 -3.46
CA VAL A 399 11.72 -24.86 -2.12
C VAL A 399 10.77 -25.80 -1.37
N SER A 400 9.65 -26.20 -1.96
CA SER A 400 8.70 -27.12 -1.32
C SER A 400 9.29 -28.50 -1.05
N GLU A 401 10.19 -29.02 -1.90
CA GLU A 401 10.90 -30.27 -1.63
C GLU A 401 11.82 -30.17 -0.40
N ARG A 402 12.55 -29.06 -0.24
CA ARG A 402 13.42 -28.85 0.94
C ARG A 402 12.60 -28.84 2.23
N VAL A 403 11.54 -28.05 2.28
CA VAL A 403 10.70 -27.94 3.49
C VAL A 403 10.04 -29.27 3.85
N ARG A 404 9.66 -30.08 2.85
CA ARG A 404 9.12 -31.43 3.12
C ARG A 404 10.13 -32.36 3.75
N GLN A 405 11.39 -32.34 3.28
CA GLN A 405 12.43 -33.18 3.86
C GLN A 405 12.66 -32.85 5.35
N GLU A 406 12.52 -31.58 5.71
CA GLU A 406 12.66 -31.10 7.08
C GLU A 406 11.44 -31.40 7.96
N ASN A 407 10.22 -31.43 7.40
CA ASN A 407 8.98 -31.57 8.18
C ASN A 407 8.04 -32.69 7.67
N LYS A 408 8.38 -33.93 8.00
CA LYS A 408 7.62 -35.15 7.61
C LYS A 408 6.19 -35.20 8.18
N PHE A 409 5.88 -34.44 9.22
CA PHE A 409 4.54 -34.46 9.84
C PHE A 409 3.45 -33.90 8.91
N ARG A 410 3.81 -32.99 7.98
CA ARG A 410 2.87 -32.42 7.00
C ARG A 410 2.45 -33.42 5.91
N GLU A 411 3.08 -34.59 5.80
CA GLU A 411 2.71 -35.65 4.86
C GLU A 411 1.46 -36.44 5.28
N TYR A 412 1.05 -36.37 6.55
CA TYR A 412 -0.08 -37.16 7.05
C TYR A 412 -1.47 -36.65 6.59
N ILE A 413 -1.56 -35.45 5.99
CA ILE A 413 -2.83 -34.89 5.49
C ILE A 413 -2.63 -34.19 4.11
N PRO A 414 -2.30 -34.92 3.03
CA PRO A 414 -2.06 -34.29 1.73
C PRO A 414 -3.36 -34.15 0.94
N VAL A 415 -3.95 -32.95 0.94
CA VAL A 415 -5.19 -32.65 0.20
C VAL A 415 -4.91 -32.01 -1.19
N GLY A 416 -3.63 -31.72 -1.51
CA GLY A 416 -3.16 -31.14 -2.79
C GLY A 416 -1.82 -31.70 -3.29
N PRO A 417 -1.28 -31.23 -4.45
CA PRO A 417 0.04 -31.62 -4.93
C PRO A 417 1.12 -31.10 -3.98
N SER A 418 2.15 -31.91 -3.79
CA SER A 418 3.24 -31.63 -2.85
C SER A 418 4.15 -30.50 -3.34
N ASP A 419 4.34 -30.40 -4.65
CA ASP A 419 5.17 -29.43 -5.39
C ASP A 419 4.71 -29.33 -6.85
N MET A 420 5.29 -28.37 -7.58
CA MET A 420 5.01 -28.14 -9.00
C MET A 420 5.38 -29.31 -9.91
N ALA A 421 6.47 -30.04 -9.63
CA ALA A 421 6.95 -31.12 -10.51
C ALA A 421 6.01 -32.32 -10.47
N THR A 422 5.56 -32.69 -9.27
CA THR A 422 4.56 -33.71 -9.00
C THR A 422 3.24 -33.38 -9.66
N GLU A 423 2.77 -32.12 -9.56
CA GLU A 423 1.56 -31.69 -10.25
C GLU A 423 1.72 -31.75 -11.76
N MET A 424 2.81 -31.22 -12.31
CA MET A 424 3.07 -31.23 -13.76
C MET A 424 3.14 -32.64 -14.32
N GLN A 425 3.74 -33.60 -13.61
CA GLN A 425 3.75 -35.01 -14.01
C GLN A 425 2.33 -35.60 -14.07
N ARG A 426 1.47 -35.28 -13.08
CA ARG A 426 0.05 -35.70 -13.08
C ARG A 426 -0.70 -35.08 -14.25
N LEU A 427 -0.52 -33.78 -14.48
CA LEU A 427 -1.18 -33.05 -15.56
C LEU A 427 -0.77 -33.55 -16.95
N LYS A 428 0.50 -33.86 -17.17
CA LYS A 428 0.98 -34.45 -18.44
C LYS A 428 0.33 -35.81 -18.70
N LYS A 429 0.26 -36.70 -17.69
CA LYS A 429 -0.44 -38.00 -17.81
C LYS A 429 -1.94 -37.84 -18.11
N LEU A 430 -2.60 -36.88 -17.46
CA LEU A 430 -4.03 -36.62 -17.68
C LEU A 430 -4.32 -35.97 -19.04
N LYS A 431 -3.37 -35.18 -19.58
CA LYS A 431 -3.49 -34.51 -20.89
C LYS A 431 -3.65 -35.54 -22.01
N GLU A 432 -2.95 -36.66 -21.89
CA GLU A 432 -3.00 -37.78 -22.84
C GLU A 432 -4.28 -38.62 -22.69
N ALA A 433 -4.95 -38.58 -21.53
CA ALA A 433 -6.07 -39.46 -21.19
C ALA A 433 -7.48 -38.82 -21.19
N THR A 434 -7.62 -37.51 -20.95
CA THR A 434 -8.92 -36.88 -20.62
C THR A 434 -9.16 -35.46 -21.14
N ALA A 435 -8.21 -34.85 -21.85
CA ALA A 435 -8.33 -33.44 -22.22
C ALA A 435 -9.37 -33.21 -23.33
N SER A 436 -10.58 -32.74 -22.97
CA SER A 436 -11.41 -31.99 -23.91
C SER A 436 -10.81 -30.59 -24.07
N LYS A 437 -10.33 -30.25 -25.27
CA LYS A 437 -9.96 -28.86 -25.58
C LYS A 437 -11.22 -28.04 -25.77
N LYS A 438 -11.38 -26.97 -24.98
CA LYS A 438 -12.41 -25.96 -25.18
C LYS A 438 -11.76 -24.58 -25.11
N ASP A 439 -11.90 -23.78 -26.16
CA ASP A 439 -11.41 -22.39 -26.23
C ASP A 439 -9.91 -22.21 -25.86
N GLY A 440 -9.04 -23.14 -26.26
CA GLY A 440 -7.59 -23.07 -26.00
C GLY A 440 -7.18 -23.52 -24.59
N PHE A 441 -8.12 -23.98 -23.77
CA PHE A 441 -7.86 -24.47 -22.43
C PHE A 441 -7.86 -26.00 -22.37
N ASN A 442 -6.91 -26.57 -21.62
CA ASN A 442 -6.93 -27.98 -21.23
C ASN A 442 -7.69 -28.09 -19.89
N ILE A 443 -8.86 -28.71 -19.91
CA ILE A 443 -9.69 -28.92 -18.71
C ILE A 443 -9.34 -30.28 -18.09
N PHE A 444 -8.86 -30.26 -16.86
CA PHE A 444 -8.54 -31.46 -16.09
C PHE A 444 -9.60 -31.73 -15.03
N ARG A 445 -10.11 -32.95 -14.99
CA ARG A 445 -10.93 -33.47 -13.90
C ARG A 445 -10.01 -34.02 -12.82
N VAL A 446 -9.87 -33.28 -11.71
CA VAL A 446 -9.04 -33.73 -10.56
C VAL A 446 -9.95 -34.06 -9.39
N PHE A 447 -9.81 -35.29 -8.86
CA PHE A 447 -10.54 -35.75 -7.68
C PHE A 447 -9.83 -35.28 -6.40
N SER A 448 -10.59 -34.76 -5.44
CA SER A 448 -10.07 -34.44 -4.11
C SER A 448 -9.64 -35.71 -3.36
N PRO A 449 -8.48 -35.72 -2.66
CA PRO A 449 -8.07 -36.85 -1.82
C PRO A 449 -8.96 -37.06 -0.59
N VAL A 450 -9.75 -36.05 -0.19
CA VAL A 450 -10.53 -36.04 1.07
C VAL A 450 -12.00 -36.37 0.86
N SER A 451 -12.52 -36.21 -0.36
CA SER A 451 -13.81 -36.77 -0.73
C SER A 451 -13.84 -37.11 -2.22
N THR A 452 -14.35 -38.29 -2.54
CA THR A 452 -14.71 -38.69 -3.90
C THR A 452 -15.85 -37.84 -4.49
N ALA A 453 -16.37 -36.85 -3.75
CA ALA A 453 -17.53 -36.05 -4.08
C ALA A 453 -17.22 -34.67 -4.68
N TYR A 454 -15.98 -34.17 -4.60
CA TYR A 454 -15.61 -32.88 -5.19
C TYR A 454 -14.74 -33.04 -6.43
N GLU A 455 -15.37 -32.74 -7.56
CA GLU A 455 -14.74 -32.63 -8.87
C GLU A 455 -14.29 -31.17 -9.09
N TYR A 456 -12.99 -30.96 -9.32
CA TYR A 456 -12.50 -29.63 -9.74
C TYR A 456 -12.04 -29.67 -11.19
N MET A 457 -12.52 -28.71 -11.97
CA MET A 457 -12.02 -28.42 -13.31
C MET A 457 -10.88 -27.41 -13.21
N ILE A 458 -9.67 -27.86 -13.52
CA ILE A 458 -8.51 -26.96 -13.65
C ILE A 458 -8.31 -26.69 -15.14
N SER A 459 -8.25 -25.41 -15.48
CA SER A 459 -7.98 -24.93 -16.83
C SER A 459 -6.51 -24.54 -16.92
N ILE A 460 -5.75 -25.22 -17.78
CA ILE A 460 -4.31 -24.93 -18.00
C ILE A 460 -4.10 -24.56 -19.46
N GLU A 461 -3.47 -23.42 -19.67
CA GLU A 461 -3.11 -22.92 -20.98
C GLU A 461 -1.82 -23.55 -21.51
N ASP A 462 -1.68 -23.65 -22.83
CA ASP A 462 -0.51 -24.29 -23.47
C ASP A 462 0.81 -23.59 -23.12
N TRP A 463 0.82 -22.26 -22.94
CA TRP A 463 2.03 -21.52 -22.56
C TRP A 463 2.61 -21.98 -21.21
N GLN A 464 1.80 -22.56 -20.31
CA GLN A 464 2.27 -23.04 -19.01
C GLN A 464 3.08 -24.33 -19.17
N PHE A 465 2.61 -25.23 -20.04
CA PHE A 465 3.36 -26.43 -20.41
C PHE A 465 4.63 -26.09 -21.18
N GLU A 466 4.54 -25.15 -22.13
CA GLU A 466 5.71 -24.65 -22.87
C GLU A 466 6.74 -24.07 -21.93
N SER A 467 6.32 -23.16 -21.03
CA SER A 467 7.20 -22.52 -20.05
C SER A 467 7.86 -23.55 -19.17
N TRP A 468 7.11 -24.53 -18.65
CA TRP A 468 7.69 -25.62 -17.87
C TRP A 468 8.83 -26.30 -18.63
N ASN A 469 8.70 -26.54 -19.93
CA ASN A 469 9.71 -27.23 -20.74
C ASN A 469 10.83 -26.31 -21.27
N THR A 470 10.77 -25.00 -21.05
CA THR A 470 11.84 -24.04 -21.39
C THR A 470 12.92 -24.04 -20.31
N ASN A 471 14.18 -23.92 -20.72
CA ASN A 471 15.32 -23.76 -19.79
C ASN A 471 15.59 -22.28 -19.51
N VAL A 472 16.06 -21.99 -18.28
CA VAL A 472 16.54 -20.66 -17.88
C VAL A 472 18.02 -20.68 -17.52
N SER A 473 18.63 -19.50 -17.38
CA SER A 473 20.01 -19.38 -16.89
C SER A 473 20.14 -19.79 -15.43
N ASP A 474 21.36 -20.12 -15.01
CA ASP A 474 21.66 -20.48 -13.63
C ASP A 474 21.37 -19.34 -12.63
N ASP A 475 21.58 -18.08 -13.03
CA ASP A 475 21.26 -16.91 -12.21
C ASP A 475 19.74 -16.76 -11.96
N ILE A 476 18.90 -16.99 -12.98
CA ILE A 476 17.43 -17.00 -12.82
C ILE A 476 16.98 -18.16 -11.94
N LYS A 477 17.59 -19.34 -12.11
CA LYS A 477 17.30 -20.50 -11.27
C LYS A 477 17.65 -20.22 -9.80
N LYS A 478 18.83 -19.63 -9.55
CA LYS A 478 19.29 -19.24 -8.21
C LYS A 478 18.39 -18.17 -7.56
N PHE A 479 17.86 -17.23 -8.34
CA PHE A 479 16.86 -16.30 -7.85
C PHE A 479 15.68 -17.03 -7.23
N TYR A 480 15.03 -17.92 -8.00
CA TYR A 480 13.81 -18.58 -7.56
C TYR A 480 14.04 -19.66 -6.48
N LEU A 481 15.24 -20.24 -6.41
CA LEU A 481 15.57 -21.19 -5.36
C LEU A 481 15.93 -20.52 -4.04
N ASN A 482 16.60 -19.37 -4.08
CA ASN A 482 17.22 -18.79 -2.88
C ASN A 482 16.51 -17.54 -2.37
N TYR A 483 15.65 -16.91 -3.17
CA TYR A 483 15.06 -15.60 -2.86
C TYR A 483 13.54 -15.49 -3.12
N VAL A 484 12.89 -16.59 -3.52
CA VAL A 484 11.43 -16.63 -3.72
C VAL A 484 10.83 -17.78 -2.93
N HIS A 485 9.91 -17.46 -2.04
CA HIS A 485 9.24 -18.45 -1.20
C HIS A 485 8.14 -19.20 -1.97
N ASP A 486 7.82 -20.42 -1.54
CA ASP A 486 6.64 -21.15 -2.01
C ASP A 486 5.43 -20.73 -1.18
N SER A 487 4.64 -19.78 -1.71
CA SER A 487 3.45 -19.26 -1.02
C SER A 487 2.32 -20.26 -0.88
N LYS A 488 2.32 -21.33 -1.70
CA LYS A 488 1.25 -22.32 -1.72
C LYS A 488 1.52 -23.43 -0.71
N TYR A 489 2.79 -23.80 -0.53
CA TYR A 489 3.18 -24.91 0.33
C TYR A 489 2.76 -24.68 1.80
N GLY A 490 1.82 -25.50 2.28
CA GLY A 490 1.33 -25.45 3.66
C GLY A 490 0.26 -24.39 3.91
N PHE A 491 -0.17 -23.65 2.88
CA PHE A 491 -1.22 -22.65 3.02
C PHE A 491 -2.59 -23.33 3.15
N LEU A 492 -3.35 -22.96 4.19
CA LEU A 492 -4.64 -23.56 4.57
C LEU A 492 -4.61 -25.10 4.62
N SER A 493 -3.53 -25.69 5.14
CA SER A 493 -3.32 -27.15 5.17
C SER A 493 -3.40 -27.80 3.79
N ASN A 494 -3.08 -27.03 2.76
CA ASN A 494 -3.41 -27.35 1.39
C ASN A 494 -4.91 -27.72 1.31
N VAL A 495 -5.88 -26.83 1.60
CA VAL A 495 -7.35 -27.02 1.39
C VAL A 495 -7.93 -26.23 0.17
N GLU A 496 -7.24 -25.23 -0.39
CA GLU A 496 -7.67 -24.43 -1.58
C GLU A 496 -7.70 -25.18 -2.93
N PRO A 497 -8.44 -24.78 -3.98
CA PRO A 497 -8.31 -25.40 -5.31
C PRO A 497 -6.84 -25.42 -5.83
N PHE A 498 -6.21 -26.60 -5.81
CA PHE A 498 -4.77 -26.80 -5.60
C PHE A 498 -3.82 -26.66 -6.77
N SER A 499 -4.18 -26.00 -7.86
CA SER A 499 -3.24 -25.96 -8.97
C SER A 499 -2.15 -24.91 -8.74
N TYR A 500 -0.88 -25.29 -8.79
CA TYR A 500 0.24 -24.38 -9.01
C TYR A 500 0.16 -23.74 -10.40
N PHE A 501 -0.55 -24.36 -11.33
CA PHE A 501 -0.75 -23.89 -12.70
C PHE A 501 -2.07 -23.11 -12.86
N ARG A 502 -2.58 -22.51 -11.78
CA ARG A 502 -3.69 -21.56 -11.86
C ARG A 502 -3.15 -20.15 -11.68
N GLN A 503 -3.49 -19.25 -12.61
CA GLN A 503 -3.17 -17.85 -12.45
C GLN A 503 -3.98 -17.21 -11.32
N ARG A 504 -3.34 -16.33 -10.54
CA ARG A 504 -4.04 -15.48 -9.58
C ARG A 504 -5.01 -14.55 -10.30
N ARG A 505 -6.06 -14.12 -9.58
CA ARG A 505 -7.00 -13.14 -10.13
C ARG A 505 -6.45 -11.72 -9.98
N VAL A 506 -6.69 -10.91 -11.01
CA VAL A 506 -6.43 -9.47 -11.02
C VAL A 506 -7.79 -8.79 -11.10
N TYR A 507 -8.10 -7.92 -10.15
CA TYR A 507 -9.36 -7.20 -10.05
C TYR A 507 -9.15 -5.70 -10.21
N GLU A 508 -9.94 -5.09 -11.09
CA GLU A 508 -10.16 -3.65 -11.04
C GLU A 508 -11.05 -3.34 -9.83
N SER A 509 -10.60 -2.38 -9.02
CA SER A 509 -11.34 -1.97 -7.83
C SER A 509 -12.67 -1.34 -8.20
N ARG A 510 -13.70 -1.65 -7.40
CA ARG A 510 -15.03 -1.06 -7.55
C ARG A 510 -15.12 0.28 -6.84
N ARG A 511 -15.90 1.21 -7.40
CA ARG A 511 -16.27 2.47 -6.76
C ARG A 511 -17.52 2.23 -5.91
N SER A 512 -17.59 2.89 -4.76
CA SER A 512 -18.82 2.92 -3.94
C SER A 512 -19.81 3.95 -4.47
N ALA A 513 -21.08 3.88 -4.07
CA ALA A 513 -22.06 4.90 -4.43
C ALA A 513 -21.64 6.29 -3.89
N SER A 514 -21.14 6.33 -2.66
CA SER A 514 -20.59 7.57 -2.08
C SER A 514 -19.36 8.09 -2.84
N GLY A 515 -18.54 7.19 -3.39
CA GLY A 515 -17.37 7.52 -4.20
C GLY A 515 -17.75 8.10 -5.56
N GLU A 516 -18.76 7.54 -6.21
CA GLU A 516 -19.29 8.06 -7.48
C GLU A 516 -19.86 9.47 -7.31
N GLU A 517 -20.56 9.74 -6.20
CA GLU A 517 -21.04 11.09 -5.89
C GLU A 517 -19.89 12.08 -5.70
N ARG A 518 -18.81 11.66 -5.00
CA ARG A 518 -17.60 12.48 -4.84
C ARG A 518 -16.93 12.79 -6.16
N ASP A 519 -16.80 11.80 -7.04
CA ASP A 519 -16.19 11.97 -8.37
C ASP A 519 -17.00 12.95 -9.21
N LYS A 520 -18.32 12.86 -9.17
CA LYS A 520 -19.21 13.79 -9.87
C LYS A 520 -19.02 15.22 -9.37
N LYS A 521 -19.01 15.44 -8.06
CA LYS A 521 -18.76 16.77 -7.46
C LYS A 521 -17.38 17.30 -7.83
N ALA A 522 -16.35 16.47 -7.80
CA ALA A 522 -15.00 16.86 -8.19
C ALA A 522 -14.92 17.24 -9.67
N ALA A 523 -15.60 16.50 -10.55
CA ALA A 523 -15.68 16.82 -11.98
C ALA A 523 -16.41 18.13 -12.25
N GLU A 524 -17.57 18.36 -11.62
CA GLU A 524 -18.31 19.62 -11.71
C GLU A 524 -17.46 20.81 -11.24
N GLN A 525 -16.73 20.62 -10.14
CA GLN A 525 -15.84 21.63 -9.61
C GLN A 525 -14.66 21.90 -10.54
N LYS A 526 -14.04 20.88 -11.13
CA LYS A 526 -12.96 21.04 -12.12
C LYS A 526 -13.42 21.89 -13.30
N VAL A 527 -14.62 21.61 -13.84
CA VAL A 527 -15.21 22.43 -14.91
C VAL A 527 -15.33 23.88 -14.45
N THR A 528 -15.92 24.10 -13.27
CA THR A 528 -16.10 25.44 -12.67
C THR A 528 -14.78 26.19 -12.52
N CYS A 529 -13.74 25.53 -12.00
CA CYS A 529 -12.44 26.13 -11.72
C CYS A 529 -11.55 26.28 -12.96
N SER A 530 -11.84 25.53 -14.03
CA SER A 530 -11.18 25.64 -15.34
C SER A 530 -11.81 26.70 -16.25
N ALA A 531 -12.98 27.22 -15.91
CA ALA A 531 -13.54 28.38 -16.58
C ALA A 531 -12.62 29.59 -16.35
N PRO A 532 -12.23 30.34 -17.40
CA PRO A 532 -11.43 31.53 -17.20
C PRO A 532 -12.19 32.45 -16.23
N LYS A 533 -11.58 32.75 -15.08
CA LYS A 533 -12.07 33.84 -14.23
C LYS A 533 -12.12 35.05 -15.17
N GLN A 534 -13.31 35.61 -15.40
CA GLN A 534 -13.41 36.92 -16.02
C GLN A 534 -12.56 37.84 -15.14
N GLU A 535 -11.37 38.20 -15.62
CA GLU A 535 -10.62 39.30 -15.04
C GLU A 535 -11.48 40.53 -15.28
N ILE A 536 -12.28 40.88 -14.26
CA ILE A 536 -12.93 42.18 -14.19
C ILE A 536 -11.75 43.16 -14.18
N PRO A 537 -11.56 43.96 -15.24
CA PRO A 537 -10.45 44.90 -15.28
C PRO A 537 -10.54 45.81 -14.06
N GLN A 538 -9.40 46.15 -13.42
CA GLN A 538 -9.39 47.08 -12.28
C GLN A 538 -10.15 48.38 -12.56
N THR A 539 -10.23 48.81 -13.84
CA THR A 539 -11.03 49.95 -14.28
C THR A 539 -12.52 49.79 -14.01
N GLN A 540 -13.11 48.60 -14.14
CA GLN A 540 -14.52 48.36 -13.80
C GLN A 540 -14.78 48.43 -12.28
N PHE A 541 -13.79 48.10 -11.44
CA PHE A 541 -13.89 48.29 -9.99
C PHE A 541 -13.78 49.76 -9.59
N ILE A 542 -12.91 50.52 -10.26
CA ILE A 542 -12.76 51.97 -10.05
C ILE A 542 -14.04 52.69 -10.48
N ASP A 543 -14.57 52.38 -11.66
CA ASP A 543 -15.81 52.97 -12.17
C ASP A 543 -17.01 52.65 -11.25
N ALA A 544 -17.12 51.42 -10.74
CA ALA A 544 -18.17 51.05 -9.79
C ALA A 544 -18.04 51.76 -8.44
N TYR A 545 -16.81 51.99 -7.96
CA TYR A 545 -16.53 52.74 -6.73
C TYR A 545 -16.84 54.23 -6.91
N GLU A 546 -16.45 54.84 -8.02
CA GLU A 546 -16.76 56.25 -8.34
C GLU A 546 -18.27 56.47 -8.52
N GLN A 547 -18.97 55.55 -9.21
CA GLN A 547 -20.43 55.57 -9.32
C GLN A 547 -21.12 55.44 -7.95
N ALA A 548 -20.63 54.58 -7.06
CA ALA A 548 -21.16 54.46 -5.71
C ALA A 548 -20.98 55.74 -4.89
N GLN A 549 -19.81 56.39 -4.98
CA GLN A 549 -19.56 57.68 -4.32
C GLN A 549 -20.44 58.81 -4.88
N LEU A 550 -20.65 58.84 -6.20
CA LEU A 550 -21.56 59.81 -6.82
C LEU A 550 -23.01 59.60 -6.37
N THR A 551 -23.43 58.35 -6.18
CA THR A 551 -24.78 58.01 -5.71
C THR A 551 -24.96 58.36 -4.23
N GLU A 552 -23.96 58.11 -3.38
CA GLU A 552 -23.95 58.55 -1.97
C GLU A 552 -23.98 60.07 -1.84
N ASN A 553 -23.22 60.79 -2.67
CA ASN A 553 -23.21 62.24 -2.69
C ASN A 553 -24.54 62.84 -3.18
N PHE A 554 -25.22 62.18 -4.12
CA PHE A 554 -26.57 62.57 -4.55
C PHE A 554 -27.62 62.34 -3.46
N LEU A 555 -27.57 61.20 -2.77
CA LEU A 555 -28.49 60.87 -1.67
C LEU A 555 -28.30 61.79 -0.45
N ASN A 556 -27.08 62.26 -0.21
CA ASN A 556 -26.78 63.23 0.86
C ASN A 556 -27.06 64.69 0.48
N ALA A 557 -27.36 64.98 -0.78
CA ALA A 557 -27.68 66.31 -1.30
C ALA A 557 -29.18 66.49 -1.64
N SER A 558 -30.02 65.49 -1.34
CA SER A 558 -31.49 65.55 -1.53
C SER A 558 -32.22 65.98 -0.26
#